data_AF-A0A818CL55-F1
#
_entry.id   AF-A0A818CL55-F1
#
_cell.length_a   1.000
_cell.length_b   1.000
_cell.length_c   1.000
_cell.angle_alpha   90.00
_cell.angle_beta   90.00
_cell.angle_gamma   90.00
#
_symmetry.space_group_name_H-M   'P 1'
#
loop_
_entity.id
_entity.type
_entity.pdbx_description
1 polymer ?
#
loop_
_entity_poly.entity_id
_entity_poly.type
_entity_poly.pdbx_seq_one_letter_code
_entity_poly.pdbx_strand_id
1 'polypeptide(L)'
;MDLKCSICLDPFQLPLRDIFCGHIFCLQCIKTWLKQKQSCPVCRRYFTKFVRINDERLLKELDHLFVKCIYCNDTNIARGNFNDHITYECSKRLIMDHVENRGSVRENFHFEYLLKRINESIENSRQQRQHYEQSNSTALPLWIVIISAVHLFIYLSVFIPIAALLNITDIFISLLRYTIIWLIHIMKLRI
;
A
#
# COMPACT_ATOMS: atom_id res chain seq x y z
N MET A 1 19.08 4.58 22.05
CA MET A 1 18.29 3.89 21.00
C MET A 1 16.97 4.63 20.90
N ASP A 2 16.60 5.10 19.72
CA ASP A 2 15.34 5.82 19.54
C ASP A 2 14.16 4.85 19.65
N LEU A 3 13.29 5.06 20.64
CA LEU A 3 12.09 4.25 20.91
C LEU A 3 10.93 4.55 19.94
N LYS A 4 11.26 4.98 18.72
CA LYS A 4 10.32 5.51 17.71
C LYS A 4 10.31 4.65 16.47
N CYS A 5 9.13 4.48 15.90
CA CYS A 5 8.92 3.80 14.64
C CYS A 5 9.40 4.67 13.48
N SER A 6 10.25 4.14 12.59
CA SER A 6 10.75 4.93 11.45
C SER A 6 9.71 5.16 10.34
N ILE A 7 8.50 4.58 10.46
CA ILE A 7 7.41 4.76 9.49
C ILE A 7 6.47 5.88 9.95
N CYS A 8 6.02 5.87 11.20
CA CYS A 8 5.09 6.88 11.72
C CYS A 8 5.76 7.95 12.59
N LEU A 9 7.04 7.77 12.94
CA LEU A 9 7.84 8.66 13.80
C LEU A 9 7.35 8.77 15.26
N ASP A 10 6.34 7.99 15.63
CA ASP A 10 5.78 7.89 16.99
C ASP A 10 6.42 6.75 17.80
N PRO A 11 6.28 6.76 19.14
CA PRO A 11 6.66 5.63 19.99
C PRO A 11 6.05 4.31 19.54
N PHE A 12 6.80 3.21 19.70
CA PHE A 12 6.35 1.90 19.20
C PHE A 12 5.02 1.43 19.79
N GLN A 13 4.04 1.15 18.92
CA GLN A 13 2.79 0.48 19.26
C GLN A 13 2.85 -0.98 18.78
N LEU A 14 2.80 -1.93 19.73
CA LEU A 14 2.95 -3.37 19.46
C LEU A 14 4.20 -3.65 18.58
N PRO A 15 5.42 -3.45 19.14
CA PRO A 15 6.65 -3.52 18.36
C PRO A 15 6.87 -4.91 17.74
N LEU A 16 7.17 -4.91 16.45
CA LEU A 16 7.63 -6.07 15.70
C LEU A 16 9.06 -5.87 15.24
N ARG A 17 9.91 -6.87 15.46
CA ARG A 17 11.29 -6.92 14.96
C ARG A 17 11.38 -7.82 13.74
N ASP A 18 12.05 -7.35 12.70
CA ASP A 18 12.49 -8.23 11.62
C ASP A 18 13.64 -9.11 12.13
N ILE A 19 13.48 -10.43 12.08
CA ILE A 19 14.52 -11.35 12.57
C ILE A 19 15.81 -11.30 11.75
N PHE A 20 15.74 -10.86 10.49
CA PHE A 20 16.91 -10.89 9.60
C PHE A 20 17.73 -9.63 9.66
N CYS A 21 17.12 -8.47 9.84
CA CYS A 21 17.83 -7.18 9.88
C CYS A 21 17.75 -6.46 11.23
N GLY A 22 16.92 -6.94 12.17
CA GLY A 22 16.82 -6.40 13.51
C GLY A 22 16.03 -5.09 13.64
N HIS A 23 15.57 -4.49 12.55
CA HIS A 23 14.77 -3.26 12.59
C HIS A 23 13.40 -3.48 13.21
N ILE A 24 12.93 -2.47 13.95
CA ILE A 24 11.71 -2.52 14.74
C ILE A 24 10.69 -1.53 14.19
N PHE A 25 9.43 -1.95 14.11
CA PHE A 25 8.32 -1.12 13.62
C PHE A 25 7.05 -1.41 14.43
N CYS A 26 6.08 -0.49 14.39
CA CYS A 26 4.74 -0.79 14.89
C CYS A 26 4.10 -1.89 14.03
N LEU A 27 3.35 -2.80 14.68
CA LEU A 27 2.61 -3.89 14.01
C LEU A 27 1.87 -3.42 12.76
N GLN A 28 1.15 -2.32 12.88
CA GLN A 28 0.30 -1.84 11.80
C GLN A 28 1.07 -1.10 10.72
N CYS A 29 2.12 -0.36 11.08
CA CYS A 29 2.97 0.34 10.11
C CYS A 29 3.66 -0.67 9.17
N ILE A 30 4.25 -1.73 9.73
CA ILE A 30 4.93 -2.72 8.90
C ILE A 30 3.95 -3.57 8.10
N LYS A 31 2.77 -3.92 8.66
CA LYS A 31 1.71 -4.59 7.89
C LYS A 31 1.28 -3.80 6.67
N THR A 32 1.09 -2.47 6.81
CA THR A 32 0.72 -1.61 5.67
C THR A 32 1.84 -1.56 4.63
N TRP A 33 3.09 -1.41 5.07
CA TRP A 33 4.24 -1.39 4.16
C TRP A 33 4.36 -2.68 3.33
N LEU A 34 4.25 -3.84 3.98
CA LEU A 34 4.36 -5.14 3.32
C LEU A 34 3.26 -5.41 2.29
N LYS A 35 2.10 -4.75 2.39
CA LYS A 35 1.08 -4.82 1.33
C LYS A 35 1.55 -4.22 0.01
N GLN A 36 2.46 -3.25 0.06
CA GLN A 36 2.99 -2.56 -1.13
C GLN A 36 4.37 -3.10 -1.54
N LYS A 37 5.24 -3.36 -0.56
CA LYS A 37 6.65 -3.74 -0.80
C LYS A 37 7.07 -4.83 0.18
N GLN A 38 7.46 -6.00 -0.32
CA GLN A 38 7.97 -7.13 0.47
C GLN A 38 9.45 -6.93 0.87
N SER A 39 9.77 -5.79 1.47
CA SER A 39 11.14 -5.43 1.87
C SER A 39 11.15 -4.64 3.18
N CYS A 40 12.28 -4.61 3.87
CA CYS A 40 12.45 -3.78 5.06
C CYS A 40 12.44 -2.27 4.69
N PRO A 41 11.64 -1.42 5.35
CA PRO A 41 11.61 0.03 5.08
C PRO A 41 12.94 0.75 5.28
N VAL A 42 13.82 0.22 6.16
CA VAL A 42 15.08 0.89 6.53
C VAL A 42 16.21 0.41 5.63
N CYS A 43 16.45 -0.90 5.55
CA CYS A 43 17.59 -1.45 4.84
C CYS A 43 17.26 -2.07 3.47
N ARG A 44 15.98 -2.07 3.07
CA ARG A 44 15.48 -2.62 1.79
C ARG A 44 15.76 -4.11 1.57
N ARG A 45 16.13 -4.86 2.61
CA ARG A 45 16.28 -6.32 2.56
C ARG A 45 14.94 -6.98 2.21
N TYR A 46 14.96 -7.86 1.22
CA TYR A 46 13.82 -8.70 0.83
C TYR A 46 13.69 -9.92 1.74
N PHE A 47 12.49 -10.50 1.82
CA PHE A 47 12.15 -11.64 2.69
C PHE A 47 12.24 -11.32 4.19
N THR A 48 11.34 -10.47 4.66
CA THR A 48 11.27 -10.07 6.06
C THR A 48 10.35 -11.01 6.85
N LYS A 49 10.82 -11.51 8.00
CA LYS A 49 9.97 -12.25 8.95
C LYS A 49 9.92 -11.49 10.27
N PHE A 50 8.71 -11.10 10.67
CA PHE A 50 8.50 -10.28 11.85
C PHE A 50 8.05 -11.10 13.05
N VAL A 51 8.68 -10.85 14.19
CA VAL A 51 8.31 -11.43 15.49
C VAL A 51 7.99 -10.31 16.48
N ARG A 52 7.10 -10.62 17.44
CA ARG A 52 6.85 -9.71 18.56
C ARG A 52 8.09 -9.61 19.43
N ILE A 53 8.41 -8.40 19.86
CA ILE A 53 9.48 -8.17 20.81
C ILE A 53 8.93 -8.39 22.22
N ASN A 54 9.49 -9.37 22.91
CA ASN A 54 9.24 -9.62 24.32
C ASN A 54 10.43 -9.16 25.18
N ASP A 55 11.23 -8.23 24.67
CA ASP A 55 12.35 -7.64 25.41
C ASP A 55 11.79 -6.76 26.53
N GLU A 56 11.76 -7.31 27.74
CA GLU A 56 11.24 -6.65 28.93
C GLU A 56 11.93 -5.31 29.20
N ARG A 57 13.22 -5.18 28.88
CA ARG A 57 13.96 -3.95 29.11
C ARG A 57 13.44 -2.85 28.18
N LEU A 58 13.26 -3.17 26.90
CA LEU A 58 12.72 -2.21 25.93
C LEU A 58 11.26 -1.85 26.22
N LEU A 59 10.45 -2.80 26.70
CA LEU A 59 9.07 -2.55 27.09
C LEU A 59 8.98 -1.67 28.34
N LYS A 60 9.80 -1.91 29.36
CA LYS A 60 9.89 -1.06 30.56
C LYS A 60 10.28 0.38 30.22
N GLU A 61 11.25 0.58 29.32
CA GLU A 61 11.64 1.92 28.87
C GLU A 61 10.50 2.66 28.14
N LEU A 62 9.66 1.93 27.40
CA LEU A 62 8.47 2.49 26.76
C LEU A 62 7.40 2.90 27.77
N ASP A 63 7.27 2.18 28.88
CA ASP A 63 6.25 2.44 29.91
C ASP A 63 6.50 3.75 30.67
N HIS A 64 7.75 4.23 30.70
CA HIS A 64 8.14 5.50 31.30
C HIS A 64 7.89 6.72 30.40
N LEU A 65 7.48 6.53 29.14
CA LEU A 65 7.17 7.64 28.24
C LEU A 65 5.88 8.34 28.70
N PHE A 66 5.92 9.67 28.79
CA PHE A 66 4.73 10.46 29.09
C PHE A 66 3.82 10.57 27.86
N VAL A 67 2.54 10.29 28.07
CA VAL A 67 1.48 10.39 27.06
C VAL A 67 0.39 11.35 27.52
N LYS A 68 -0.30 11.95 26.55
CA LYS A 68 -1.43 12.83 26.80
C LYS A 68 -2.74 12.03 26.83
N CYS A 69 -3.55 12.22 27.86
CA CYS A 69 -4.93 11.75 27.90
C CYS A 69 -5.81 12.58 27.00
N ILE A 70 -6.51 11.91 26.09
CA ILE A 70 -7.45 12.54 25.16
C ILE A 70 -8.74 13.05 25.83
N TYR A 71 -9.08 12.53 27.01
CA TYR A 71 -10.30 12.88 27.71
C TYR A 71 -10.08 14.11 28.61
N CYS A 72 -9.15 14.03 29.56
CA CYS A 72 -8.90 15.13 30.50
C CYS A 72 -7.81 16.11 30.03
N ASN A 73 -7.09 15.81 28.94
CA ASN A 73 -5.92 16.57 28.46
C ASN A 73 -4.71 16.58 29.40
N ASP A 74 -4.70 15.77 30.46
CA ASP A 74 -3.51 15.57 31.29
C ASP A 74 -2.36 15.01 30.44
N THR A 75 -1.16 15.54 30.63
CA THR A 75 0.03 15.26 29.81
C THR A 75 1.09 14.48 30.55
N ASN A 76 0.95 14.33 31.88
CA ASN A 76 1.98 13.75 32.73
C ASN A 76 1.64 12.30 33.13
N ILE A 77 1.14 11.52 32.18
CA ILE A 77 0.72 10.14 32.42
C ILE A 77 1.77 9.22 31.82
N ALA A 78 2.41 8.42 32.66
CA ALA A 78 3.31 7.36 32.17
C ALA A 78 2.50 6.39 31.30
N ARG A 79 3.04 6.00 30.15
CA ARG A 79 2.40 5.08 29.22
C ARG A 79 1.94 3.78 29.89
N GLY A 80 2.76 3.22 30.79
CA GLY A 80 2.42 2.02 31.56
C GLY A 80 1.18 2.22 32.43
N ASN A 81 0.99 3.42 32.97
CA ASN A 81 -0.12 3.78 33.86
C ASN A 81 -1.32 4.37 33.11
N PHE A 82 -1.25 4.46 31.78
CA PHE A 82 -2.32 5.09 31.00
C PHE A 82 -3.66 4.38 31.18
N ASN A 83 -3.66 3.05 31.28
CA ASN A 83 -4.87 2.26 31.50
C ASN A 83 -5.49 2.49 32.89
N ASP A 84 -4.64 2.66 33.90
CA ASP A 84 -5.08 2.92 35.27
C ASP A 84 -5.62 4.34 35.38
N HIS A 85 -4.95 5.31 34.74
CA HIS A 85 -5.44 6.67 34.63
C HIS A 85 -6.85 6.71 34.05
N ILE A 86 -7.08 6.12 32.87
CA ILE A 86 -8.41 6.17 32.26
C ILE A 86 -9.45 5.47 33.14
N THR A 87 -9.09 4.44 33.91
CA THR A 87 -10.03 3.60 34.64
C THR A 87 -10.40 4.16 36.01
N TYR A 88 -9.44 4.73 36.73
CA TYR A 88 -9.62 5.08 38.14
C TYR A 88 -9.36 6.56 38.44
N GLU A 89 -8.61 7.28 37.59
CA GLU A 89 -8.11 8.62 37.91
C GLU A 89 -8.66 9.71 36.97
N CYS A 90 -9.15 9.34 35.78
CA CYS A 90 -9.53 10.29 34.76
C CYS A 90 -10.88 10.95 35.07
N SER A 91 -10.82 12.17 35.59
CA SER A 91 -11.98 12.99 35.94
C SER A 91 -12.98 13.18 34.79
N LYS A 92 -12.51 13.28 33.54
CA LYS A 92 -13.40 13.45 32.38
C LYS A 92 -13.96 12.14 31.83
N ARG A 93 -13.29 11.00 32.05
CA ARG A 93 -13.84 9.69 31.65
C ARG A 93 -15.02 9.29 32.54
N LEU A 94 -14.92 9.51 33.85
CA LEU A 94 -16.02 9.27 34.78
C LEU A 94 -17.26 10.11 34.42
N ILE A 95 -17.07 11.35 33.97
CA ILE A 95 -18.17 12.20 33.48
C ILE A 95 -18.80 11.62 32.21
N MET A 96 -18.00 11.08 31.28
CA MET A 96 -18.55 10.45 30.06
C MET A 96 -19.28 9.12 30.36
N ASP A 97 -18.80 8.32 31.31
CA ASP A 97 -19.45 7.07 31.73
C ASP A 97 -20.86 7.31 32.32
N HIS A 98 -21.13 8.49 32.88
CA HIS A 98 -22.46 8.86 33.38
C HIS A 98 -23.42 9.40 32.32
N VAL A 99 -22.93 9.75 31.12
CA VAL A 99 -23.71 10.39 30.05
C VAL A 99 -24.14 9.40 28.96
N GLU A 100 -23.48 8.23 28.81
CA GLU A 100 -23.86 7.24 27.80
C GLU A 100 -24.23 5.85 28.34
N ASN A 101 -25.35 5.38 27.80
CA ASN A 101 -26.07 4.15 28.10
C ASN A 101 -25.27 2.91 27.63
N ARG A 102 -24.99 1.98 28.55
CA ARG A 102 -24.62 0.55 28.37
C ARG A 102 -23.93 0.18 27.04
N GLY A 103 -22.65 0.48 26.94
CA GLY A 103 -21.72 -0.10 25.96
C GLY A 103 -20.31 0.23 26.41
N SER A 104 -19.47 -0.79 26.59
CA SER A 104 -18.11 -0.66 27.11
C SER A 104 -17.36 0.45 26.37
N VAL A 105 -16.88 1.48 27.09
CA VAL A 105 -16.02 2.54 26.52
C VAL A 105 -14.80 1.97 25.80
N ARG A 106 -14.36 0.76 26.17
CA ARG A 106 -13.30 0.00 25.47
C ARG A 106 -13.75 -0.48 24.08
N GLU A 107 -15.02 -0.84 23.91
CA GLU A 107 -15.61 -1.22 22.63
C GLU A 107 -15.85 0.00 21.75
N ASN A 108 -16.35 1.11 22.29
CA ASN A 108 -16.58 2.33 21.51
C ASN A 108 -15.27 2.93 20.98
N PHE A 109 -14.19 2.96 21.77
CA PHE A 109 -12.90 3.47 21.30
C PHE A 109 -12.25 2.56 20.25
N HIS A 110 -12.37 1.24 20.43
CA HIS A 110 -11.92 0.29 19.42
C HIS A 110 -12.77 0.39 18.14
N PHE A 111 -14.08 0.55 18.28
CA PHE A 111 -15.02 0.66 17.18
C PHE A 111 -14.84 1.95 16.38
N GLU A 112 -14.70 3.11 17.02
CA GLU A 112 -14.36 4.40 16.38
C GLU A 112 -13.07 4.30 15.57
N TYR A 113 -12.02 3.70 16.16
CA TYR A 113 -10.76 3.48 15.47
C TYR A 113 -10.89 2.51 14.29
N LEU A 114 -11.67 1.43 14.45
CA LEU A 114 -11.96 0.48 13.37
C LEU A 114 -12.80 1.12 12.26
N LEU A 115 -13.80 1.94 12.59
CA LEU A 115 -14.61 2.67 11.62
C LEU A 115 -13.77 3.64 10.80
N LYS A 116 -12.89 4.40 11.47
CA LYS A 116 -11.94 5.28 10.80
C LYS A 116 -11.05 4.48 9.82
N ARG A 117 -10.53 3.33 10.26
CA ARG A 117 -9.72 2.41 9.44
C ARG A 117 -10.48 1.81 8.25
N ILE A 118 -11.74 1.43 8.45
CA ILE A 118 -12.60 0.89 7.40
C ILE A 118 -12.87 1.97 6.36
N ASN A 119 -13.19 3.18 6.79
CA ASN A 119 -13.46 4.31 5.90
C ASN A 119 -12.21 4.68 5.08
N GLU A 120 -11.03 4.73 5.72
CA GLU A 120 -9.74 4.90 5.01
C GLU A 120 -9.49 3.78 3.99
N SER A 121 -9.78 2.53 4.33
CA SER A 121 -9.60 1.40 3.41
C SER A 121 -10.57 1.45 2.21
N ILE A 122 -11.82 1.86 2.45
CA ILE A 122 -12.83 2.05 1.40
C ILE A 122 -12.40 3.17 0.46
N GLU A 123 -11.93 4.29 1.01
CA GLU A 123 -11.50 5.44 0.23
C GLU A 123 -10.26 5.11 -0.63
N ASN A 124 -9.28 4.42 -0.05
CA ASN A 124 -8.13 3.91 -0.80
C ASN A 124 -8.56 2.95 -1.91
N SER A 125 -9.55 2.09 -1.67
CA SER A 125 -10.08 1.17 -2.69
C SER A 125 -10.83 1.91 -3.81
N ARG A 126 -11.54 3.00 -3.49
CA ARG A 126 -12.19 3.87 -4.48
C ARG A 126 -11.16 4.57 -5.35
N GLN A 127 -10.14 5.17 -4.74
CA GLN A 127 -9.04 5.81 -5.46
C GLN A 127 -8.28 4.82 -6.35
N GLN A 128 -8.04 3.60 -5.86
CA GLN A 128 -7.40 2.55 -6.65
C GLN A 128 -8.26 2.10 -7.84
N ARG A 129 -9.58 1.98 -7.67
CA ARG A 129 -10.50 1.70 -8.79
C ARG A 129 -10.49 2.82 -9.83
N GLN A 130 -10.52 4.08 -9.40
CA GLN A 130 -10.44 5.23 -10.30
C GLN A 130 -9.10 5.26 -11.06
N HIS A 131 -7.98 5.00 -10.37
CA HIS A 131 -6.67 4.89 -11.02
C HIS A 131 -6.59 3.74 -12.01
N TYR A 132 -7.20 2.58 -11.69
CA TYR A 132 -7.29 1.44 -12.59
C TYR A 132 -8.15 1.76 -13.81
N GLU A 133 -9.33 2.33 -13.63
CA GLU A 133 -10.21 2.78 -14.72
C GLU A 133 -9.52 3.79 -15.64
N GLN A 134 -8.74 4.72 -15.09
CA GLN A 134 -7.98 5.70 -15.86
C GLN A 134 -6.74 5.12 -16.57
N SER A 135 -6.17 4.04 -16.03
CA SER A 135 -5.08 3.31 -16.70
C SER A 135 -5.60 2.38 -17.81
N ASN A 136 -6.77 1.77 -17.61
CA ASN A 136 -7.35 0.77 -18.49
C ASN A 136 -8.21 1.38 -19.62
N SER A 137 -8.58 2.65 -19.51
CA SER A 137 -9.13 3.46 -20.61
C SER A 137 -8.12 3.76 -21.72
N THR A 138 -6.85 3.33 -21.57
CA THR A 138 -5.83 3.34 -22.64
C THR A 138 -5.87 2.11 -23.55
N ALA A 139 -6.93 1.29 -23.49
CA ALA A 139 -7.19 0.29 -24.53
C ALA A 139 -7.16 0.98 -25.90
N LEU A 140 -6.33 0.47 -26.82
CA LEU A 140 -6.11 1.10 -28.14
C LEU A 140 -7.48 1.29 -28.81
N PRO A 141 -7.82 2.51 -29.24
CA PRO A 141 -9.14 2.78 -29.77
C PRO A 141 -9.41 1.88 -30.98
N LEU A 142 -10.64 1.35 -31.07
CA LEU A 142 -11.02 0.27 -31.99
C LEU A 142 -10.61 0.51 -33.46
N TRP A 143 -10.57 1.78 -33.89
CA TRP A 143 -10.11 2.17 -35.22
C TRP A 143 -8.64 1.80 -35.51
N ILE A 144 -7.76 1.74 -34.50
CA ILE A 144 -6.36 1.31 -34.67
C ILE A 144 -6.27 -0.20 -34.96
N VAL A 145 -7.09 -1.00 -34.28
CA VAL A 145 -7.18 -2.45 -34.54
C VAL A 145 -7.73 -2.69 -35.95
N ILE A 146 -8.74 -1.93 -36.34
CA ILE A 146 -9.33 -2.00 -37.69
C ILE A 146 -8.32 -1.58 -38.76
N ILE A 147 -7.56 -0.50 -38.55
CA ILE A 147 -6.49 -0.07 -39.47
C ILE A 147 -5.44 -1.17 -39.63
N SER A 148 -5.01 -1.82 -38.54
CA SER A 148 -4.03 -2.89 -38.62
C SER A 148 -4.53 -4.12 -39.42
N ALA A 149 -5.82 -4.46 -39.31
CA ALA A 149 -6.43 -5.55 -40.05
C ALA A 149 -6.61 -5.21 -41.54
N VAL A 150 -7.00 -3.96 -41.86
CA VAL A 150 -7.10 -3.47 -43.24
C VAL A 150 -5.73 -3.43 -43.90
N HIS A 151 -4.70 -2.98 -43.18
CA HIS A 151 -3.33 -2.94 -43.69
C HIS A 151 -2.78 -4.35 -43.99
N LEU A 152 -3.06 -5.31 -43.11
CA LEU A 152 -2.71 -6.72 -43.33
C LEU A 152 -3.49 -7.32 -44.52
N PHE A 153 -4.77 -7.01 -44.64
CA PHE A 153 -5.62 -7.48 -45.74
C PHE A 153 -5.14 -6.93 -47.10
N ILE A 154 -4.82 -5.65 -47.19
CA ILE A 154 -4.26 -5.02 -48.41
C ILE A 154 -2.90 -5.65 -48.76
N TYR A 155 -2.07 -5.92 -47.76
CA TYR A 155 -0.77 -6.55 -47.96
C TYR A 155 -0.89 -7.97 -48.54
N LEU A 156 -1.78 -8.78 -47.98
CA LEU A 156 -2.00 -10.17 -48.40
C LEU A 156 -2.69 -10.28 -49.77
N SER A 157 -3.66 -9.40 -50.05
CA SER A 157 -4.51 -9.51 -51.25
C SER A 157 -3.96 -8.77 -52.47
N VAL A 158 -3.17 -7.72 -52.28
CA VAL A 158 -2.69 -6.86 -53.38
C VAL A 158 -1.18 -6.96 -53.55
N PHE A 159 -0.43 -6.81 -52.46
CA PHE A 159 1.03 -6.70 -52.56
C PHE A 159 1.75 -8.04 -52.73
N ILE A 160 1.30 -9.11 -52.08
CA ILE A 160 1.87 -10.46 -52.29
C ILE A 160 1.73 -10.94 -53.75
N PRO A 161 0.56 -10.85 -54.40
CA PRO A 161 0.43 -11.26 -55.80
C PRO A 161 1.22 -10.36 -56.77
N ILE A 162 1.31 -9.05 -56.51
CA ILE A 162 2.12 -8.13 -57.33
C ILE A 162 3.63 -8.39 -57.15
N ALA A 163 4.10 -8.64 -55.92
CA ALA A 163 5.50 -8.96 -55.63
C ALA A 163 5.92 -10.33 -56.22
N ALA A 164 4.99 -11.29 -56.28
CA ALA A 164 5.20 -12.58 -56.95
C ALA A 164 5.28 -12.44 -58.48
N LEU A 165 4.51 -11.52 -59.09
CA LEU A 165 4.56 -11.23 -60.52
C LEU A 165 5.83 -10.48 -60.95
N LEU A 166 6.39 -9.63 -60.09
CA LEU A 166 7.60 -8.83 -60.38
C LEU A 166 8.90 -9.49 -59.91
N ASN A 167 8.84 -10.61 -59.17
CA ASN A 167 9.98 -11.34 -58.60
C ASN A 167 10.86 -10.48 -57.65
N ILE A 168 10.23 -9.61 -56.84
CA ILE A 168 10.89 -8.65 -55.93
C ILE A 168 10.49 -8.93 -54.46
N THR A 169 10.54 -10.18 -54.04
CA THR A 169 10.09 -10.62 -52.70
C THR A 169 10.97 -10.08 -51.57
N ASP A 170 12.26 -9.84 -51.83
CA ASP A 170 13.24 -9.41 -50.82
C ASP A 170 13.00 -7.99 -50.27
N ILE A 171 12.52 -7.06 -51.09
CA ILE A 171 12.24 -5.67 -50.66
C ILE A 171 11.02 -5.65 -49.71
N PHE A 172 10.02 -6.49 -50.00
CA PHE A 172 8.79 -6.58 -49.23
C PHE A 172 8.99 -7.24 -47.85
N ILE A 173 9.87 -8.24 -47.75
CA ILE A 173 10.21 -8.87 -46.46
C ILE A 173 10.93 -7.87 -45.53
N SER A 174 11.74 -6.97 -46.09
CA SER A 174 12.45 -5.95 -45.32
C SER A 174 11.48 -4.95 -44.68
N LEU A 175 10.49 -4.45 -45.43
CA LEU A 175 9.44 -3.56 -44.90
C LEU A 175 8.60 -4.23 -43.81
N LEU A 176 8.32 -5.53 -43.95
CA LEU A 176 7.58 -6.31 -42.96
C LEU A 176 8.38 -6.54 -41.67
N ARG A 177 9.71 -6.69 -41.77
CA ARG A 177 10.59 -6.73 -40.60
C ARG A 177 10.56 -5.43 -39.81
N TYR A 178 10.59 -4.28 -40.48
CA TYR A 178 10.55 -2.98 -39.79
C TYR A 178 9.24 -2.75 -39.05
N THR A 179 8.09 -3.11 -39.65
CA THR A 179 6.79 -2.96 -38.99
C THR A 179 6.64 -3.88 -37.78
N ILE A 180 7.13 -5.12 -37.87
CA ILE A 180 7.11 -6.07 -36.74
C ILE A 180 8.05 -5.61 -35.61
N ILE A 181 9.26 -5.14 -35.92
CA ILE A 181 10.21 -4.62 -34.92
C ILE A 181 9.61 -3.42 -34.19
N TRP A 182 8.96 -2.51 -34.91
CA TRP A 182 8.29 -1.35 -34.32
C TRP A 182 7.12 -1.74 -33.41
N LEU A 183 6.32 -2.73 -33.79
CA LEU A 183 5.24 -3.27 -32.95
C LEU A 183 5.77 -3.92 -31.66
N ILE A 184 6.85 -4.71 -31.74
CA ILE A 184 7.50 -5.31 -30.58
C ILE A 184 8.02 -4.23 -29.62
N HIS A 185 8.59 -3.14 -30.16
CA HIS A 185 9.08 -2.03 -29.35
C HIS A 185 7.94 -1.30 -28.61
N ILE A 186 6.81 -1.09 -29.28
CA ILE A 186 5.60 -0.52 -28.66
C ILE A 186 5.06 -1.41 -27.53
N MET A 187 5.07 -2.74 -27.72
CA MET A 187 4.63 -3.67 -26.69
C MET A 187 5.57 -3.73 -25.48
N LYS A 188 6.89 -3.59 -25.69
CA LYS A 188 7.90 -3.61 -24.62
C LYS A 188 7.92 -2.34 -23.75
N LEU A 189 7.51 -1.19 -24.28
CA LEU A 189 7.40 0.06 -23.51
C LEU A 189 6.24 0.08 -22.50
N ARG A 190 5.43 -1.00 -22.47
CA ARG A 190 4.19 -1.10 -21.68
C ARG A 190 4.27 -2.10 -20.51
N ILE A 191 5.43 -2.73 -20.29
CA ILE A 191 5.78 -3.57 -19.13
C ILE A 191 6.74 -2.79 -18.24
#